data_AF-A0A0F4QG94-F1
#
_entry.id   AF-A0A0F4QG94-F1
#
_cell.length_a   1.000
_cell.length_b   1.000
_cell.length_c   1.000
_cell.angle_alpha   90.00
_cell.angle_beta   90.00
_cell.angle_gamma   90.00
#
_symmetry.space_group_name_H-M   'P 1'
#
loop_
_entity.id
_entity.type
_entity.pdbx_description
1 polymer ?
#
loop_
_entity_poly.entity_id
_entity_poly.type
_entity_poly.pdbx_seq_one_letter_code
_entity_poly.pdbx_strand_id
1 'polypeptide(L)'
;MVFRLSKLTELDDFALRDKQRIKAQALAQLPASQKIMLNIAKLMLLTPLFMALAFIEGWILLPVLLVCGLAYPLLTVPLEIQFARPYMQQAIVEFRKTNQ
;
A
#
# COMPACT_ATOMS: atom_id res chain seq x y z
N MET A 1 4.54 3.51 -16.32
CA MET A 1 3.74 4.63 -15.75
C MET A 1 3.83 4.53 -14.23
N VAL A 2 4.55 5.44 -13.57
CA VAL A 2 4.91 5.33 -12.14
C VAL A 2 3.74 5.82 -11.29
N PHE A 3 3.09 4.90 -10.56
CA PHE A 3 2.02 5.18 -9.59
C PHE A 3 2.62 5.77 -8.30
N ARG A 4 2.87 7.08 -8.29
CA ARG A 4 3.34 7.82 -7.12
C ARG A 4 2.28 8.82 -6.66
N LEU A 5 2.03 8.84 -5.36
CA LEU A 5 1.20 9.84 -4.67
C LEU A 5 1.65 11.28 -4.99
N SER A 6 2.94 11.46 -5.29
CA SER A 6 3.56 12.72 -5.69
C SER A 6 3.11 13.29 -7.04
N LYS A 7 2.34 12.54 -7.85
CA LYS A 7 1.79 13.05 -9.12
C LYS A 7 0.31 13.43 -9.04
N LEU A 8 -0.32 13.28 -7.87
CA LEU A 8 -1.64 13.86 -7.64
C LEU A 8 -1.43 15.33 -7.32
N THR A 9 -1.74 16.21 -8.28
CA THR A 9 -1.74 17.68 -8.12
C THR A 9 -2.51 18.13 -6.88
N GLU A 10 -3.45 17.31 -6.40
CA GLU A 10 -4.28 17.56 -5.22
C GLU A 10 -3.57 17.33 -3.87
N LEU A 11 -2.41 16.64 -3.85
CA LEU A 11 -1.62 16.39 -2.65
C LEU A 11 -0.31 17.20 -2.63
N ASP A 12 -0.03 18.06 -3.61
CA ASP A 12 1.26 18.78 -3.69
C ASP A 12 1.47 19.77 -2.54
N ASP A 13 0.39 20.33 -2.00
CA ASP A 13 0.42 21.28 -0.88
C ASP A 13 0.68 20.65 0.50
N PHE A 14 0.64 19.32 0.61
CA PHE A 14 0.76 18.62 1.89
C PHE A 14 2.18 18.11 2.15
N ALA A 15 2.65 18.19 3.40
CA ALA A 15 3.91 17.58 3.79
C ALA A 15 3.86 16.06 3.63
N LEU A 16 5.01 15.40 3.41
CA LEU A 16 5.11 13.93 3.24
C LEU A 16 4.37 13.13 4.32
N ARG A 17 4.41 13.62 5.57
CA ARG A 17 3.72 13.02 6.72
C ARG A 17 2.19 13.09 6.58
N ASP A 18 1.67 14.21 6.08
CA ASP A 18 0.24 14.40 5.87
C ASP A 18 -0.25 13.62 4.65
N LYS A 19 0.57 13.48 3.60
CA LYS A 19 0.28 12.58 2.48
C LYS A 19 0.09 11.12 2.96
N GLN A 20 0.90 10.67 3.93
CA GLN A 20 0.73 9.34 4.53
C GLN A 20 -0.54 9.23 5.39
N ARG A 21 -0.90 10.29 6.13
CA ARG A 21 -2.14 10.33 6.91
C ARG A 21 -3.39 10.31 6.03
N ILE A 22 -3.41 11.11 4.97
CA ILE A 22 -4.50 11.12 3.99
C ILE A 22 -4.63 9.75 3.31
N LYS A 23 -3.51 9.11 2.97
CA LYS A 23 -3.52 7.71 2.49
C LYS A 23 -4.15 6.76 3.51
N ALA A 24 -3.78 6.87 4.78
CA ALA A 24 -4.33 6.03 5.83
C ALA A 24 -5.84 6.25 6.02
N GLN A 25 -6.32 7.49 5.93
CA GLN A 25 -7.74 7.82 5.99
C GLN A 25 -8.50 7.30 4.76
N ALA A 26 -7.95 7.46 3.55
CA ALA A 26 -8.54 6.90 2.33
C ALA A 26 -8.66 5.37 2.41
N LEU A 27 -7.65 4.70 2.95
CA LEU A 27 -7.70 3.25 3.20
C LEU A 27 -8.69 2.87 4.30
N ALA A 28 -8.89 3.72 5.31
CA ALA A 28 -9.88 3.48 6.37
C ALA A 28 -11.31 3.56 5.83
N GLN A 29 -11.57 4.47 4.89
CA GLN A 29 -12.86 4.64 4.20
C GLN A 29 -13.19 3.52 3.20
N LEU A 30 -12.24 2.63 2.89
CA LEU A 30 -12.53 1.49 2.01
C LEU A 30 -13.67 0.64 2.59
N PRO A 31 -14.70 0.33 1.79
CA PRO A 31 -15.77 -0.57 2.21
C PRO A 31 -15.20 -1.97 2.49
N ALA A 32 -15.86 -2.72 3.37
CA ALA A 32 -15.39 -4.03 3.83
C ALA A 32 -15.08 -5.00 2.68
N SER A 33 -15.90 -5.01 1.63
CA SER A 33 -15.69 -5.83 0.42
C SER A 33 -14.36 -5.50 -0.29
N GLN A 34 -14.01 -4.21 -0.40
CA GLN A 34 -12.77 -3.80 -1.03
C GLN A 34 -11.55 -4.01 -0.13
N LYS A 35 -11.69 -3.92 1.20
CA LYS A 35 -10.62 -4.32 2.13
C LYS A 35 -10.31 -5.81 2.02
N ILE A 36 -11.34 -6.65 1.91
CA ILE A 36 -11.18 -8.08 1.66
C ILE A 36 -10.49 -8.30 0.32
N MET A 37 -10.92 -7.64 -0.76
CA MET A 37 -10.30 -7.76 -2.07
C MET A 37 -8.83 -7.30 -2.09
N LEU A 38 -8.50 -6.22 -1.37
CA LEU A 38 -7.13 -5.76 -1.18
C LEU A 38 -6.28 -6.80 -0.47
N ASN A 39 -6.80 -7.39 0.62
CA ASN A 39 -6.08 -8.44 1.36
C ASN A 39 -5.92 -9.73 0.53
N ILE A 40 -6.93 -10.13 -0.24
CA ILE A 40 -6.84 -11.26 -1.17
C ILE A 40 -5.77 -10.99 -2.23
N ALA A 41 -5.75 -9.79 -2.82
CA ALA A 41 -4.75 -9.43 -3.81
C ALA A 41 -3.33 -9.36 -3.23
N LYS A 42 -3.17 -8.89 -1.98
CA LYS A 42 -1.90 -8.98 -1.24
C LYS A 42 -1.48 -10.43 -1.04
N LEU A 43 -2.39 -11.29 -0.61
CA LEU A 43 -2.14 -12.71 -0.44
C LEU A 43 -1.76 -13.37 -1.76
N MET A 44 -2.49 -13.10 -2.84
CA MET A 44 -2.20 -13.66 -4.17
C MET A 44 -0.81 -13.28 -4.69
N LEU A 45 -0.29 -12.11 -4.33
CA LEU A 45 1.10 -11.70 -4.63
C LEU A 45 2.12 -12.39 -3.70
N LEU A 46 1.79 -12.51 -2.41
CA LEU A 46 2.65 -13.13 -1.40
C LEU A 46 2.75 -14.65 -1.54
N THR A 47 1.67 -15.33 -1.95
CA THR A 47 1.61 -16.78 -2.08
C THR A 47 2.72 -17.34 -2.98
N PRO A 48 2.89 -16.90 -4.23
CA PRO A 48 3.98 -17.41 -5.08
C PRO A 48 5.36 -17.02 -4.53
N LEU A 49 5.48 -15.85 -3.87
CA LEU A 49 6.72 -15.41 -3.24
C LEU A 49 7.13 -16.35 -2.09
N PHE A 50 6.21 -16.67 -1.18
CA PHE A 50 6.46 -17.62 -0.09
C PHE A 50 6.62 -19.05 -0.57
N MET A 51 5.90 -19.43 -1.63
CA MET A 51 6.05 -20.77 -2.22
C MET A 51 7.44 -20.94 -2.82
N ALA A 52 8.01 -19.91 -3.46
CA ALA A 52 9.40 -19.93 -3.91
C ALA A 52 10.40 -20.06 -2.76
N LEU A 53 10.12 -19.43 -1.60
CA LEU A 53 10.95 -19.57 -0.39
C LEU A 53 10.94 -21.00 0.17
N ALA A 54 9.85 -21.75 0.00
CA ALA A 54 9.74 -23.12 0.53
C ALA A 54 10.72 -24.11 -0.14
N PHE A 55 11.23 -23.79 -1.33
CA PHE A 55 12.25 -24.60 -2.02
C PHE A 55 13.69 -24.25 -1.60
N ILE A 56 13.88 -23.23 -0.78
CA ILE A 56 15.19 -22.75 -0.37
C ILE A 56 15.51 -23.33 1.01
N GLU A 57 16.50 -24.23 1.05
CA GLU A 57 16.95 -24.87 2.27
C GLU A 57 18.26 -24.29 2.80
N GLY A 58 18.47 -24.41 4.11
CA GLY A 58 19.71 -24.03 4.78
C GLY A 58 19.85 -22.54 5.09
N TRP A 59 21.06 -22.15 5.51
CA TRP A 59 21.35 -20.80 6.02
C TRP A 59 21.19 -19.68 4.99
N ILE A 60 21.14 -20.00 3.69
CA ILE A 60 20.88 -19.04 2.61
C ILE A 60 19.44 -18.51 2.65
N LEU A 61 18.53 -19.19 3.35
CA LEU A 61 17.16 -18.72 3.55
C LEU A 61 17.12 -17.34 4.25
N LEU A 62 17.99 -17.10 5.23
CA LEU A 62 18.01 -15.85 6.00
C LEU A 62 18.19 -14.58 5.14
N PRO A 63 19.24 -14.46 4.30
CA PRO A 63 19.39 -13.30 3.42
C PRO A 63 18.26 -13.20 2.39
N VAL A 64 17.76 -14.33 1.86
CA VAL A 64 16.65 -14.32 0.89
C VAL A 64 15.35 -13.82 1.55
N LEU A 65 15.10 -14.22 2.79
CA LEU A 65 13.93 -13.79 3.57
C LEU A 65 14.01 -12.30 3.89
N LEU A 66 15.20 -11.78 4.17
CA LEU A 66 15.45 -10.34 4.35
C LEU A 66 15.13 -9.57 3.07
N VAL A 67 15.63 -10.02 1.91
CA VAL A 67 15.32 -9.41 0.60
C VAL A 67 13.82 -9.48 0.30
N CYS A 68 13.17 -10.60 0.55
CA CYS A 68 11.72 -10.74 0.37
C CYS A 68 10.92 -9.80 1.28
N GLY A 69 11.33 -9.65 2.54
CA GLY A 69 10.72 -8.73 3.49
C GLY A 69 10.83 -7.27 3.03
N LEU A 70 11.96 -6.88 2.44
CA LEU A 70 12.13 -5.54 1.85
C LEU A 70 11.35 -5.37 0.54
N ALA A 71 11.19 -6.43 -0.25
CA ALA A 71 10.40 -6.41 -1.48
C ALA A 71 8.89 -6.36 -1.20
N TYR A 72 8.42 -6.83 -0.04
CA TYR A 72 7.01 -6.88 0.31
C TYR A 72 6.31 -5.51 0.25
N PRO A 73 6.82 -4.43 0.89
CA PRO A 73 6.26 -3.09 0.74
C PRO A 73 6.26 -2.59 -0.70
N LEU A 74 7.32 -2.90 -1.47
CA LEU A 74 7.44 -2.49 -2.88
C LEU A 74 6.31 -3.05 -3.75
N LEU A 75 5.86 -4.27 -3.48
CA LEU A 75 4.75 -4.92 -4.20
C LEU A 75 3.39 -4.50 -3.67
N THR A 76 3.25 -4.31 -2.35
CA THR A 76 1.96 -4.01 -1.72
C THR A 76 1.57 -2.54 -1.76
N VAL A 77 2.52 -1.61 -1.64
CA VAL A 77 2.27 -0.16 -1.70
C VAL A 77 1.59 0.29 -3.00
N PRO A 78 2.01 -0.12 -4.21
CA PRO A 78 1.31 0.29 -5.44
C PRO A 78 -0.12 -0.25 -5.49
N LEU A 79 -0.34 -1.47 -5.00
CA LEU A 79 -1.67 -2.08 -4.91
C LEU A 79 -2.58 -1.26 -3.98
N GLU A 80 -2.09 -0.92 -2.79
CA GLU A 80 -2.80 -0.04 -1.85
C GLU A 80 -3.12 1.32 -2.45
N ILE A 81 -2.19 1.92 -3.19
CA ILE A 81 -2.40 3.21 -3.86
C ILE A 81 -3.51 3.11 -4.91
N GLN A 82 -3.57 2.01 -5.68
CA GLN A 82 -4.64 1.83 -6.67
C GLN A 82 -6.02 1.71 -6.03
N PHE A 83 -6.14 0.99 -4.92
CA PHE A 83 -7.40 0.86 -4.18
C PHE A 83 -7.76 2.14 -3.42
N ALA A 84 -6.77 2.88 -2.91
CA ALA A 84 -7.01 4.14 -2.20
C ALA A 84 -7.36 5.31 -3.15
N ARG A 85 -6.94 5.25 -4.42
CA ARG A 85 -7.15 6.32 -5.42
C ARG A 85 -8.59 6.86 -5.49
N PRO A 86 -9.65 6.03 -5.62
CA PRO A 86 -11.03 6.53 -5.67
C PRO A 86 -11.50 7.21 -4.38
N TYR A 87 -10.89 6.89 -3.23
CA TYR A 87 -11.25 7.45 -1.92
C TYR A 87 -10.33 8.61 -1.50
N MET A 88 -9.27 8.90 -2.26
CA MET A 88 -8.32 9.96 -1.90
C MET A 88 -8.97 11.34 -1.89
N GLN A 89 -9.84 11.67 -2.84
CA GLN A 89 -10.53 12.97 -2.83
C GLN A 89 -11.41 13.15 -1.59
N GLN A 90 -12.16 12.11 -1.21
CA GLN A 90 -13.00 12.12 -0.02
C GLN A 90 -12.16 12.26 1.25
N ALA A 91 -11.04 11.55 1.34
CA ALA A 91 -10.10 11.64 2.45
C ALA A 91 -9.43 13.02 2.56
N ILE A 92 -9.09 13.68 1.45
CA ILE A 92 -8.53 15.05 1.46
C ILE A 92 -9.55 16.05 2.01
N VAL A 93 -10.82 15.95 1.57
CA VAL A 93 -11.90 16.82 2.05
C VAL A 93 -12.13 16.62 3.55
N GLU A 94 -12.12 15.36 4.01
CA GLU A 94 -12.27 15.04 5.44
C GLU A 94 -11.07 15.50 6.26
N PHE A 95 -9.84 15.29 5.77
CA PHE A 95 -8.61 15.77 6.42
C PHE A 95 -8.58 17.29 6.58
N ARG A 96 -9.07 18.04 5.58
CA ARG A 96 -9.18 19.51 5.63
C ARG A 96 -10.24 19.97 6.62
N LYS A 97 -11.37 19.25 6.75
CA LYS A 97 -12.41 19.53 7.75
C LYS A 97 -11.95 19.25 9.18
N THR A 98 -11.13 18.21 9.40
CA THR A 98 -10.63 17.85 10.73
C THR A 98 -9.44 18.72 11.19
N ASN A 99 -8.69 19.33 10.26
CA ASN A 99 -7.57 20.24 10.56
C ASN A 99 -7.89 21.74 10.35
N GLN A 100 -9.17 22.10 10.22
CA GLN A 100 -9.67 23.47 10.37
C GLN A 100 -10.09 23.70 11.82
#